data_AF-A0A0S7YU19-F1
#
_entry.id   AF-A0A0S7YU19-F1
#
_cell.length_a   1.000
_cell.length_b   1.000
_cell.length_c   1.000
_cell.angle_alpha   90.00
_cell.angle_beta   90.00
_cell.angle_gamma   90.00
#
_symmetry.space_group_name_H-M   'P 1'
#
loop_
_entity.id
_entity.type
_entity.pdbx_description
1 polymer ?
#
loop_
_entity_poly.entity_id
_entity_poly.type
_entity_poly.pdbx_seq_one_letter_code
_entity_poly.pdbx_strand_id
1 'polypeptide(L)'
;MENEKMAHRFLERKVLLPTIAAVFVLGGLTVYLFPTLKVIVPLRLKYTRNKSPRMYLVPKDRVVTDGVDSDSGYEYTSGNLRFRVPLQAIRTFDSEYAKAFVFADGKSVIVAGQKDGDGVLSALLGDDPEQAEAMRRFWGEENLRSEYAAVKTCLHATPDKGGIFSSRTELMRLPSMLLLKAAYSPLGDVIYQYETKRFRGFQFGNPQQGRAVFVYLFDMSDRLYRIKLSALDQKEIDLLLASVVITPRG
;
A
#
# COMPACT_ATOMS: atom_id res chain seq x y z
N MET A 1 -17.08 53.09 -51.45
CA MET A 1 -16.24 51.91 -51.74
C MET A 1 -15.08 51.72 -50.76
N GLU A 2 -14.43 52.80 -50.27
CA GLU A 2 -13.32 52.69 -49.31
C GLU A 2 -13.78 52.43 -47.86
N ASN A 3 -14.87 53.07 -47.41
CA ASN A 3 -15.48 52.82 -46.09
C ASN A 3 -16.04 51.39 -45.93
N GLU A 4 -16.50 50.79 -47.02
CA GLU A 4 -17.03 49.41 -47.04
C GLU A 4 -15.90 48.38 -46.87
N LYS A 5 -14.75 48.62 -47.52
CA LYS A 5 -13.53 47.80 -47.35
C LYS A 5 -12.91 47.95 -45.96
N MET A 6 -13.09 49.10 -45.30
CA MET A 6 -12.60 49.33 -43.95
C MET A 6 -13.50 48.67 -42.90
N ALA A 7 -14.82 48.71 -43.08
CA ALA A 7 -15.78 48.01 -42.23
C ALA A 7 -15.64 46.48 -42.33
N HIS A 8 -15.43 45.94 -43.54
CA HIS A 8 -15.22 44.49 -43.75
C HIS A 8 -13.94 43.99 -43.06
N ARG A 9 -12.82 44.72 -43.19
CA ARG A 9 -11.55 44.38 -42.50
C ARG A 9 -11.65 44.48 -40.97
N PHE A 10 -12.48 45.38 -40.46
CA PHE A 10 -12.69 45.54 -39.02
C PHE A 10 -13.58 44.43 -38.45
N LEU A 11 -14.61 44.01 -39.19
CA LEU A 11 -15.45 42.87 -38.84
C LEU A 11 -14.67 41.55 -38.90
N GLU A 12 -13.86 41.35 -39.95
CA GLU A 12 -12.99 40.19 -40.10
C GLU A 12 -12.01 40.07 -38.94
N ARG A 13 -11.32 41.16 -38.54
CA ARG A 13 -10.42 41.13 -37.39
C ARG A 13 -11.13 40.80 -36.07
N LYS A 14 -12.36 41.28 -35.85
CA LYS A 14 -13.13 41.00 -34.62
C LYS A 14 -13.57 39.54 -34.50
N VAL A 15 -13.74 38.82 -35.61
CA VAL A 15 -14.13 37.40 -35.62
C VAL A 15 -12.93 36.47 -35.74
N LEU A 16 -11.91 36.87 -36.50
CA LEU A 16 -10.71 36.06 -36.75
C LEU A 16 -9.84 35.91 -35.49
N LEU A 17 -9.65 36.99 -34.72
CA LEU A 17 -8.84 36.95 -33.48
C LEU A 17 -9.40 35.97 -32.42
N PRO A 18 -10.70 36.02 -32.05
CA PRO A 18 -11.24 35.07 -31.08
C PRO A 18 -11.29 33.64 -31.65
N THR A 19 -11.46 33.47 -32.96
CA THR A 19 -11.42 32.14 -33.58
C THR A 19 -10.02 31.52 -33.49
N ILE A 20 -8.98 32.30 -33.80
CA ILE A 20 -7.58 31.88 -33.66
C ILE A 20 -7.28 31.57 -32.18
N ALA A 21 -7.68 32.46 -31.26
CA ALA A 21 -7.50 32.22 -29.83
C ALA A 21 -8.21 30.94 -29.36
N ALA A 22 -9.43 30.68 -29.81
CA ALA A 22 -10.18 29.47 -29.49
C ALA A 22 -9.46 28.21 -30.02
N VAL A 23 -8.90 28.24 -31.22
CA VAL A 23 -8.11 27.11 -31.78
C VAL A 23 -6.85 26.86 -30.97
N PHE A 24 -6.11 27.90 -30.57
CA PHE A 24 -4.93 27.73 -29.72
C PHE A 24 -5.29 27.22 -28.33
N VAL A 25 -6.39 27.70 -27.75
CA VAL A 25 -6.89 27.20 -26.46
C VAL A 25 -7.33 25.75 -26.57
N LEU A 26 -8.12 25.38 -27.59
CA LEU A 26 -8.52 23.98 -27.80
C LEU A 26 -7.32 23.07 -28.09
N GLY A 27 -6.39 23.52 -28.92
CA GLY A 27 -5.17 22.80 -29.28
C GLY A 27 -4.28 22.58 -28.07
N GLY A 28 -4.04 23.65 -27.28
CA GLY A 28 -3.30 23.59 -26.03
C GLY A 28 -3.97 22.68 -25.00
N LEU A 29 -5.29 22.77 -24.86
CA LEU A 29 -6.07 21.90 -23.96
C LEU A 29 -5.98 20.43 -24.39
N THR A 30 -6.04 20.15 -25.69
CA THR A 30 -5.93 18.79 -26.23
C THR A 30 -4.55 18.21 -25.96
N VAL A 31 -3.48 18.97 -26.24
CA VAL A 31 -2.09 18.55 -25.98
C VAL A 31 -1.86 18.32 -24.48
N TYR A 32 -2.46 19.15 -23.62
CA TYR A 32 -2.35 19.03 -22.18
C TYR A 32 -3.14 17.84 -21.61
N LEU A 33 -4.39 17.64 -22.02
CA LEU A 33 -5.28 16.63 -21.45
C LEU A 33 -5.05 15.23 -22.00
N PHE A 34 -4.66 15.09 -23.28
CA PHE A 34 -4.61 13.80 -23.95
C PHE A 34 -3.63 12.79 -23.32
N PRO A 35 -2.40 13.16 -22.91
CA PRO A 35 -1.50 12.26 -22.19
C PRO A 35 -2.09 11.76 -20.88
N THR A 36 -2.77 12.64 -20.14
CA THR A 36 -3.42 12.33 -18.87
C THR A 36 -4.59 11.35 -19.06
N LEU A 37 -5.44 11.59 -20.06
CA LEU A 37 -6.56 10.72 -20.39
C LEU A 37 -6.09 9.33 -20.83
N LYS A 38 -4.99 9.23 -21.58
CA LYS A 38 -4.38 7.95 -21.98
C LYS A 38 -4.00 7.04 -20.81
N VAL A 39 -3.70 7.60 -19.63
CA VAL A 39 -3.39 6.82 -18.43
C VAL A 39 -4.64 6.58 -17.58
N ILE A 40 -5.43 7.63 -17.33
CA ILE A 40 -6.57 7.55 -16.41
C ILE A 40 -7.69 6.64 -16.95
N VAL A 41 -8.03 6.77 -18.23
CA VAL A 41 -9.14 6.02 -18.83
C VAL A 41 -8.93 4.51 -18.74
N PRO A 42 -7.82 3.91 -19.23
CA PRO A 42 -7.62 2.47 -19.12
C PRO A 42 -7.52 2.01 -17.67
N LEU A 43 -6.92 2.81 -16.79
CA LEU A 43 -6.79 2.50 -15.37
C LEU A 43 -8.16 2.42 -14.68
N ARG A 44 -9.07 3.36 -14.96
CA ARG A 44 -10.45 3.34 -14.44
C ARG A 44 -11.29 2.22 -15.04
N LEU A 45 -11.13 1.93 -16.33
CA LEU A 45 -11.83 0.81 -16.98
C LEU A 45 -11.38 -0.55 -16.44
N LYS A 46 -10.08 -0.70 -16.15
CA LYS A 46 -9.51 -1.92 -15.55
C LYS A 46 -9.96 -2.08 -14.10
N TYR A 47 -9.83 -1.02 -13.30
CA TYR A 47 -10.09 -1.06 -11.85
C TYR A 47 -11.38 -0.35 -11.47
N THR A 48 -12.51 -0.72 -12.09
CA THR A 48 -13.82 -0.20 -11.63
C THR A 48 -14.12 -0.67 -10.20
N ARG A 49 -14.84 0.13 -9.40
CA ARG A 49 -15.19 -0.21 -8.01
C ARG A 49 -15.94 -1.55 -7.90
N ASN A 50 -16.74 -1.90 -8.91
CA ASN A 50 -17.48 -3.15 -8.94
C ASN A 50 -16.59 -4.36 -9.31
N LYS A 51 -15.67 -4.21 -10.27
CA LYS A 51 -14.78 -5.31 -10.69
C LYS A 51 -13.60 -5.52 -9.73
N SER A 52 -13.15 -4.47 -9.05
CA SER A 52 -11.94 -4.51 -8.22
C SER A 52 -12.11 -3.71 -6.92
N PRO A 53 -13.11 -4.01 -6.07
CA PRO A 53 -13.38 -3.25 -4.84
C PRO A 53 -12.17 -3.22 -3.90
N ARG A 54 -11.38 -4.29 -3.88
CA ARG A 54 -10.18 -4.42 -3.03
C ARG A 54 -9.07 -3.41 -3.37
N MET A 55 -9.05 -2.89 -4.60
CA MET A 55 -8.09 -1.86 -5.02
C MET A 55 -8.41 -0.48 -4.45
N TYR A 56 -9.61 -0.31 -3.87
CA TYR A 56 -10.05 0.93 -3.22
C TYR A 56 -9.95 0.88 -1.69
N LEU A 57 -9.52 -0.26 -1.13
CA LEU A 57 -9.29 -0.37 0.30
C LEU A 57 -8.06 0.46 0.68
N VAL A 58 -8.19 1.33 1.67
CA VAL A 58 -7.07 2.06 2.28
C VAL A 58 -6.96 1.65 3.74
N PRO A 59 -5.75 1.66 4.32
CA PRO A 59 -5.57 1.37 5.74
C PRO A 59 -6.38 2.30 6.63
N LYS A 60 -7.05 1.73 7.65
CA LYS A 60 -7.74 2.47 8.71
C LYS A 60 -6.89 2.45 9.97
N ASP A 61 -6.77 3.59 10.64
CA ASP A 61 -6.07 3.65 11.93
C ASP A 61 -6.74 2.75 12.97
N ARG A 62 -5.89 2.06 13.73
CA ARG A 62 -6.30 1.17 14.81
C ARG A 62 -5.27 1.26 15.93
N VAL A 63 -5.76 1.31 17.16
CA VAL A 63 -4.92 1.22 18.36
C VAL A 63 -4.77 -0.25 18.75
N VAL A 64 -3.53 -0.70 18.95
CA VAL A 64 -3.27 -1.99 19.61
C VAL A 64 -3.48 -1.76 21.09
N THR A 65 -4.43 -2.48 21.68
CA THR A 65 -4.81 -2.27 23.06
C THR A 65 -3.69 -2.76 23.99
N ASP A 66 -2.92 -1.82 24.56
CA ASP A 66 -1.88 -2.11 25.59
C ASP A 66 -2.47 -2.65 26.91
N GLY A 67 -3.80 -2.72 27.04
CA GLY A 67 -4.52 -3.13 28.25
C GLY A 67 -4.85 -4.62 28.35
N VAL A 68 -4.38 -5.45 27.42
CA VAL A 68 -4.37 -6.91 27.66
C VAL A 68 -3.12 -7.20 28.47
N ASP A 69 -3.27 -7.85 29.62
CA ASP A 69 -2.16 -8.24 30.48
C ASP A 69 -1.09 -8.97 29.65
N SER A 70 -0.04 -8.25 29.26
CA SER A 70 0.94 -8.73 28.28
C SER A 70 1.78 -9.87 28.83
N ASP A 71 1.67 -10.13 30.13
CA ASP A 71 2.29 -11.25 30.84
C ASP A 71 1.37 -12.48 30.94
N SER A 72 0.13 -12.37 30.46
CA SER A 72 -0.78 -13.51 30.36
C SER A 72 -0.52 -14.36 29.10
N GLY A 73 -0.69 -15.68 29.25
CA GLY A 73 -0.59 -16.64 28.15
C GLY A 73 0.75 -17.38 28.05
N TYR A 74 0.91 -18.13 26.96
CA TYR A 74 2.08 -18.96 26.67
C TYR A 74 3.01 -18.23 25.72
N GLU A 75 4.31 -18.24 26.03
CA GLU A 75 5.35 -17.60 25.23
C GLU A 75 5.82 -18.50 24.07
N TYR A 76 5.97 -17.91 22.89
CA TYR A 76 6.41 -18.54 21.66
C TYR A 76 7.54 -17.75 21.01
N THR A 77 8.47 -18.46 20.39
CA THR A 77 9.64 -17.89 19.73
C THR A 77 9.80 -18.42 18.30
N SER A 78 9.93 -17.50 17.35
CA SER A 78 10.25 -17.77 15.95
C SER A 78 11.39 -16.84 15.50
N GLY A 79 12.59 -17.40 15.32
CA GLY A 79 13.80 -16.61 15.10
C GLY A 79 14.05 -15.64 16.25
N ASN A 80 14.14 -14.36 15.94
CA ASN A 80 14.30 -13.27 16.91
C ASN A 80 12.99 -12.62 17.36
N LEU A 81 11.84 -13.12 16.88
CA LEU A 81 10.51 -12.68 17.28
C LEU A 81 9.99 -13.54 18.44
N ARG A 82 9.62 -12.88 19.54
CA ARG A 82 8.92 -13.49 20.68
C ARG A 82 7.54 -12.86 20.84
N PHE A 83 6.55 -13.67 21.18
CA PHE A 83 5.17 -13.23 21.39
C PHE A 83 4.41 -14.20 22.31
N ARG A 84 3.26 -13.78 22.81
CA ARG A 84 2.38 -14.58 23.67
C ARG A 84 0.99 -14.75 23.09
N VAL A 85 0.38 -15.88 23.37
CA VAL A 85 -0.99 -16.24 22.96
C VAL A 85 -1.67 -16.89 24.16
N PRO A 86 -2.99 -16.70 24.42
CA PRO A 86 -3.63 -17.27 25.60
C PRO A 86 -3.90 -18.78 25.49
N LEU A 87 -3.33 -19.43 24.48
CA LEU A 87 -3.59 -20.83 24.13
C LEU A 87 -2.27 -21.59 24.11
N GLN A 88 -2.30 -22.83 24.61
CA GLN A 88 -1.16 -23.72 24.51
C GLN A 88 -1.15 -24.44 23.16
N ALA A 89 -0.03 -24.37 22.45
CA ALA A 89 0.15 -25.07 21.18
C ALA A 89 0.10 -26.59 21.39
N ILE A 90 -0.72 -27.27 20.60
CA ILE A 90 -0.82 -28.73 20.54
C ILE A 90 0.19 -29.33 19.56
N ARG A 91 0.64 -28.53 18.59
CA ARG A 91 1.66 -28.92 17.62
C ARG A 91 2.44 -27.70 17.15
N THR A 92 3.73 -27.88 16.95
CA THR A 92 4.62 -26.89 16.34
C THR A 92 5.26 -27.51 15.10
N PHE A 93 5.30 -26.76 14.02
CA PHE A 93 6.05 -27.10 12.81
C PHE A 93 7.14 -26.05 12.61
N ASP A 94 8.34 -26.50 12.29
CA ASP A 94 9.48 -25.62 12.05
C ASP A 94 10.11 -26.00 10.71
N SER A 95 10.38 -24.99 9.89
CA SER A 95 10.97 -25.13 8.56
C SER A 95 11.78 -23.88 8.23
N GLU A 96 12.63 -23.97 7.21
CA GLU A 96 13.37 -22.80 6.71
C GLU A 96 12.44 -21.63 6.33
N TYR A 97 11.24 -21.94 5.83
CA TYR A 97 10.32 -20.94 5.27
C TYR A 97 9.34 -20.37 6.27
N ALA A 98 9.03 -21.09 7.35
CA ALA A 98 8.04 -20.67 8.34
C ALA A 98 8.08 -21.54 9.59
N LYS A 99 7.65 -20.95 10.70
CA LYS A 99 7.31 -21.64 11.94
C LYS A 99 5.83 -21.51 12.24
N ALA A 100 5.14 -22.63 12.41
CA ALA A 100 3.72 -22.67 12.68
C ALA A 100 3.45 -23.23 14.08
N PHE A 101 2.61 -22.53 14.85
CA PHE A 101 2.07 -22.95 16.13
C PHE A 101 0.59 -23.24 15.92
N VAL A 102 0.18 -24.49 16.12
CA VAL A 102 -1.20 -24.95 15.98
C VAL A 102 -1.77 -25.18 17.36
N PHE A 103 -2.97 -24.66 17.59
CA PHE A 103 -3.71 -24.72 18.84
C PHE A 103 -4.98 -25.56 18.64
N ALA A 104 -5.74 -25.77 19.73
CA ALA A 104 -7.06 -26.38 19.64
C ALA A 104 -8.01 -25.56 18.72
N ASP A 105 -9.11 -26.19 18.30
CA ASP A 105 -10.19 -25.57 17.53
C ASP A 105 -9.79 -24.95 16.18
N GLY A 106 -8.71 -25.46 15.56
CA GLY A 106 -8.24 -25.01 14.26
C GLY A 106 -7.50 -23.66 14.28
N LYS A 107 -7.24 -23.11 15.47
CA LYS A 107 -6.47 -21.88 15.63
C LYS A 107 -5.01 -22.09 15.30
N SER A 108 -4.39 -21.12 14.64
CA SER A 108 -2.95 -21.19 14.34
C SER A 108 -2.31 -19.82 14.17
N VAL A 109 -1.02 -19.77 14.51
CA VAL A 109 -0.11 -18.65 14.26
C VAL A 109 1.04 -19.17 13.41
N ILE A 110 1.22 -18.61 12.22
CA ILE A 110 2.31 -18.97 11.31
C ILE A 110 3.17 -17.74 11.09
N VAL A 111 4.43 -17.80 11.50
CA VAL A 111 5.42 -16.76 11.28
C VAL A 111 6.28 -17.17 10.10
N ALA A 112 6.30 -16.35 9.05
CA ALA A 112 7.17 -16.60 7.90
C ALA A 112 8.64 -16.40 8.29
N GLY A 113 9.52 -17.24 7.75
CA GLY A 113 10.96 -17.09 7.83
C GLY A 113 11.39 -15.76 7.19
N GLN A 114 12.40 -15.12 7.79
CA GLN A 114 12.98 -13.91 7.25
C GLN A 114 14.09 -14.26 6.27
N LYS A 115 13.98 -13.83 5.02
CA LYS A 115 15.09 -13.81 4.07
C LYS A 115 15.52 -12.38 3.82
N ASP A 116 16.83 -12.16 3.81
CA ASP A 116 17.38 -10.85 3.49
C ASP A 116 17.01 -10.51 2.03
N GLY A 117 16.57 -9.27 1.80
CA GLY A 117 16.10 -8.84 0.48
C GLY A 117 14.63 -9.14 0.16
N ASP A 118 13.86 -9.78 1.05
CA ASP A 118 12.42 -10.01 0.85
C ASP A 118 11.57 -8.78 1.25
N GLY A 119 11.42 -7.83 0.34
CA GLY A 119 10.67 -6.59 0.57
C GLY A 119 10.26 -5.88 -0.73
N VAL A 120 9.27 -5.00 -0.63
CA VAL A 120 8.87 -4.08 -1.70
C VAL A 120 10.01 -3.11 -2.01
N LEU A 121 10.71 -2.62 -0.98
CA LEU A 121 11.78 -1.65 -1.15
C LEU A 121 12.97 -2.28 -1.88
N SER A 122 13.44 -3.45 -1.43
CA SER A 122 14.52 -4.18 -2.09
C SER A 122 14.15 -4.55 -3.53
N ALA A 123 12.91 -5.01 -3.77
CA ALA A 123 12.43 -5.32 -5.12
C ALA A 123 12.36 -4.09 -6.04
N LEU A 124 12.09 -2.90 -5.49
CA LEU A 124 12.04 -1.65 -6.26
C LEU A 124 13.41 -1.05 -6.52
N LEU A 125 14.32 -1.10 -5.55
CA LEU A 125 15.64 -0.47 -5.67
C LEU A 125 16.64 -1.35 -6.42
N GLY A 126 16.53 -2.68 -6.30
CA GLY A 126 17.51 -3.61 -6.86
C GLY A 126 18.92 -3.42 -6.28
N ASP A 127 19.92 -4.00 -6.95
CA ASP A 127 21.31 -3.99 -6.50
C ASP A 127 22.15 -2.87 -7.15
N ASP A 128 21.69 -2.28 -8.25
CA ASP A 128 22.40 -1.22 -8.99
C ASP A 128 22.12 0.17 -8.37
N PRO A 129 23.14 0.87 -7.84
CA PRO A 129 22.96 2.18 -7.21
C PRO A 129 22.34 3.25 -8.12
N GLU A 130 22.67 3.25 -9.42
CA GLU A 130 22.14 4.25 -10.36
C GLU A 130 20.64 4.02 -10.59
N GLN A 131 20.23 2.76 -10.75
CA GLN A 131 18.82 2.39 -10.86
C GLN A 131 18.06 2.68 -9.56
N ALA A 132 18.66 2.40 -8.40
CA ALA A 132 18.07 2.70 -7.11
C ALA A 132 17.82 4.20 -6.93
N GLU A 133 18.77 5.06 -7.32
CA GLU A 133 18.61 6.51 -7.27
C GLU A 133 17.55 7.01 -8.26
N ALA A 134 17.56 6.49 -9.49
CA ALA A 134 16.51 6.78 -10.47
C ALA A 134 15.13 6.38 -9.95
N MET A 135 15.01 5.24 -9.27
CA MET A 135 13.76 4.78 -8.67
C MET A 135 13.31 5.68 -7.51
N ARG A 136 14.24 6.14 -6.66
CA ARG A 136 13.94 7.12 -5.59
C ARG A 136 13.42 8.43 -6.14
N ARG A 137 14.05 8.97 -7.19
CA ARG A 137 13.54 10.17 -7.90
C ARG A 137 12.18 9.90 -8.53
N PHE A 138 12.02 8.71 -9.14
CA PHE A 138 10.77 8.33 -9.79
C PHE A 138 9.63 8.10 -8.82
N TRP A 139 9.81 7.56 -7.62
CA TRP A 139 8.73 7.34 -6.63
C TRP A 139 8.57 8.46 -5.59
N GLY A 140 9.62 9.26 -5.39
CA GLY A 140 9.77 10.19 -4.26
C GLY A 140 10.58 9.54 -3.13
N GLU A 141 11.62 10.21 -2.66
CA GLU A 141 12.55 9.71 -1.64
C GLU A 141 11.82 9.32 -0.35
N GLU A 142 10.85 10.13 0.07
CA GLU A 142 10.04 9.88 1.27
C GLU A 142 9.25 8.55 1.22
N ASN A 143 8.83 8.13 0.02
CA ASN A 143 8.04 6.93 -0.19
C ASN A 143 8.92 5.67 -0.19
N LEU A 144 10.21 5.81 -0.50
CA LEU A 144 11.20 4.72 -0.53
C LEU A 144 12.26 4.87 0.58
N ARG A 145 12.00 5.70 1.59
CA ARG A 145 12.92 5.87 2.74
C ARG A 145 13.01 4.61 3.62
N SER A 146 11.99 3.75 3.53
CA SER A 146 11.84 2.56 4.35
C SER A 146 10.84 1.60 3.69
N GLU A 147 10.99 0.30 3.93
CA GLU A 147 10.07 -0.77 3.58
C GLU A 147 8.65 -0.45 4.06
N TYR A 148 8.48 -0.02 5.33
CA TYR A 148 7.17 0.42 5.81
C TYR A 148 6.61 1.58 4.98
N ALA A 149 7.42 2.58 4.63
CA ALA A 149 6.98 3.71 3.82
C ALA A 149 6.55 3.28 2.41
N ALA A 150 7.29 2.35 1.79
CA ALA A 150 6.98 1.80 0.48
C ALA A 150 5.65 1.04 0.49
N VAL A 151 5.48 0.14 1.46
CA VAL A 151 4.22 -0.61 1.65
C VAL A 151 3.07 0.33 1.96
N LYS A 152 3.24 1.29 2.88
CA LYS A 152 2.22 2.29 3.22
C LYS A 152 1.76 3.05 1.99
N THR A 153 2.71 3.51 1.17
CA THR A 153 2.43 4.26 -0.06
C THR A 153 1.62 3.43 -1.05
N CYS A 154 2.00 2.17 -1.27
CA CYS A 154 1.25 1.25 -2.13
C CYS A 154 -0.16 1.00 -1.58
N LEU A 155 -0.31 0.78 -0.28
CA LEU A 155 -1.61 0.51 0.33
C LEU A 155 -2.56 1.72 0.29
N HIS A 156 -2.04 2.95 0.32
CA HIS A 156 -2.83 4.17 0.17
C HIS A 156 -3.07 4.58 -1.29
N ALA A 157 -2.53 3.85 -2.27
CA ALA A 157 -2.84 4.07 -3.67
C ALA A 157 -4.23 3.54 -3.99
N THR A 158 -5.02 4.35 -4.71
CA THR A 158 -6.35 3.98 -5.20
C THR A 158 -6.49 4.41 -6.66
N PRO A 159 -7.29 3.69 -7.48
CA PRO A 159 -7.45 4.05 -8.88
C PRO A 159 -7.98 5.47 -9.13
N ASP A 160 -8.70 6.05 -8.17
CA ASP A 160 -9.25 7.41 -8.21
C ASP A 160 -8.31 8.51 -7.71
N LYS A 161 -7.12 8.15 -7.17
CA LYS A 161 -6.10 9.12 -6.77
C LYS A 161 -5.53 9.91 -7.96
N GLY A 162 -5.59 9.32 -9.17
CA GLY A 162 -5.24 10.00 -10.42
C GLY A 162 -6.39 10.85 -10.95
N GLY A 163 -6.14 12.14 -11.08
CA GLY A 163 -7.07 13.14 -11.61
C GLY A 163 -6.53 13.83 -12.86
N ILE A 164 -7.41 14.55 -13.56
CA ILE A 164 -7.07 15.29 -14.79
C ILE A 164 -6.01 16.37 -14.52
N PHE A 165 -5.97 16.89 -13.29
CA PHE A 165 -5.02 17.90 -12.82
C PHE A 165 -3.80 17.31 -12.09
N SER A 166 -3.67 15.98 -12.04
CA SER A 166 -2.48 15.35 -11.47
C SER A 166 -1.26 15.63 -12.34
N SER A 167 -0.10 15.77 -11.70
CA SER A 167 1.16 15.89 -12.42
C SER A 167 1.44 14.62 -13.23
N ARG A 168 2.20 14.77 -14.33
CA ARG A 168 2.62 13.65 -15.17
C ARG A 168 3.34 12.57 -14.35
N THR A 169 4.17 13.01 -13.41
CA THR A 169 4.94 12.13 -12.52
C THR A 169 4.03 11.31 -11.62
N GLU A 170 3.00 11.90 -11.00
CA GLU A 170 2.01 11.18 -10.19
C GLU A 170 1.22 10.16 -11.02
N LEU A 171 0.81 10.53 -12.23
CA LEU A 171 0.06 9.64 -13.12
C LEU A 171 0.89 8.43 -13.57
N MET A 172 2.19 8.62 -13.80
CA MET A 172 3.08 7.52 -14.18
C MET A 172 3.43 6.60 -13.01
N ARG A 173 3.47 7.12 -11.77
CA ARG A 173 3.68 6.33 -10.54
C ARG A 173 2.49 5.47 -10.15
N LEU A 174 1.27 5.97 -10.39
CA LEU A 174 0.06 5.30 -9.90
C LEU A 174 -0.08 3.84 -10.38
N PRO A 175 0.14 3.51 -11.67
CA PRO A 175 0.09 2.11 -12.14
C PRO A 175 1.03 1.16 -11.41
N SER A 176 2.27 1.57 -11.10
CA SER A 176 3.22 0.72 -10.38
C SER A 176 2.81 0.51 -8.92
N MET A 177 2.32 1.56 -8.26
CA MET A 177 1.76 1.45 -6.91
C MET A 177 0.55 0.52 -6.86
N LEU A 178 -0.36 0.61 -7.84
CA LEU A 178 -1.53 -0.28 -7.93
C LEU A 178 -1.13 -1.72 -8.25
N LEU A 179 -0.10 -1.93 -9.08
CA LEU A 179 0.43 -3.27 -9.35
C LEU A 179 0.94 -3.92 -8.06
N LEU A 180 1.75 -3.20 -7.28
CA LEU A 180 2.24 -3.70 -5.99
C LEU A 180 1.12 -3.89 -4.98
N LYS A 181 0.15 -2.97 -4.92
CA LYS A 181 -1.05 -3.11 -4.10
C LYS A 181 -1.85 -4.39 -4.41
N ALA A 182 -1.87 -4.82 -5.67
CA ALA A 182 -2.59 -6.02 -6.08
C ALA A 182 -2.08 -7.29 -5.35
N ALA A 183 -0.80 -7.35 -4.99
CA ALA A 183 -0.22 -8.45 -4.21
C ALA A 183 -0.84 -8.59 -2.80
N TYR A 184 -1.33 -7.49 -2.22
CA TYR A 184 -1.96 -7.47 -0.90
C TYR A 184 -3.48 -7.70 -0.95
N SER A 185 -4.08 -7.58 -2.13
CA SER A 185 -5.54 -7.71 -2.29
C SER A 185 -6.11 -9.06 -1.87
N PRO A 186 -5.42 -10.21 -2.00
CA PRO A 186 -5.92 -11.48 -1.49
C PRO A 186 -5.95 -11.59 0.05
N LEU A 187 -5.22 -10.72 0.76
CA LEU A 187 -4.99 -10.89 2.21
C LEU A 187 -6.18 -10.49 3.08
N GLY A 188 -7.15 -9.74 2.55
CA GLY A 188 -8.30 -9.33 3.32
C GLY A 188 -9.21 -8.35 2.60
N ASP A 189 -10.36 -8.11 3.20
CA ASP A 189 -11.38 -7.15 2.77
C ASP A 189 -11.35 -5.83 3.56
N VAL A 190 -10.57 -5.78 4.63
CA VAL A 190 -10.23 -4.58 5.39
C VAL A 190 -8.74 -4.55 5.66
N ILE A 191 -8.19 -3.36 5.79
CA ILE A 191 -6.79 -3.13 6.14
C ILE A 191 -6.78 -2.18 7.32
N TYR A 192 -6.14 -2.57 8.42
CA TYR A 192 -5.84 -1.69 9.54
C TYR A 192 -4.36 -1.33 9.51
N GLN A 193 -4.03 -0.11 9.92
CA GLN A 193 -2.67 0.30 10.26
C GLN A 193 -2.59 0.57 11.76
N TYR A 194 -1.46 0.24 12.35
CA TYR A 194 -1.19 0.48 13.76
C TYR A 194 0.27 0.85 13.98
N GLU A 195 0.51 1.55 15.08
CA GLU A 195 1.83 1.99 15.51
C GLU A 195 1.93 1.87 17.03
N THR A 196 3.06 1.35 17.49
CA THR A 196 3.43 1.22 18.90
C THR A 196 4.81 1.82 19.11
N LYS A 197 5.26 1.94 20.36
CA LYS A 197 6.63 2.37 20.68
C LYS A 197 7.71 1.42 20.16
N ARG A 198 7.38 0.17 19.79
CA ARG A 198 8.35 -0.88 19.42
C ARG A 198 8.30 -1.28 17.94
N PHE A 199 7.16 -1.09 17.30
CA PHE A 199 6.94 -1.48 15.91
C PHE A 199 5.71 -0.78 15.34
N ARG A 200 5.58 -0.83 14.03
CA ARG A 200 4.43 -0.36 13.24
C ARG A 200 4.03 -1.43 12.25
N GLY A 201 2.82 -1.37 11.72
CA GLY A 201 2.39 -2.43 10.83
C GLY A 201 1.01 -2.30 10.25
N PHE A 202 0.62 -3.38 9.57
CA PHE A 202 -0.68 -3.55 8.94
C PHE A 202 -1.31 -4.87 9.36
N GLN A 203 -2.63 -4.87 9.51
CA GLN A 203 -3.46 -6.06 9.66
C GLN A 203 -4.40 -6.14 8.45
N PHE A 204 -4.39 -7.26 7.75
CA PHE A 204 -5.28 -7.54 6.63
C PHE A 204 -6.35 -8.54 7.08
N GLY A 205 -7.61 -8.17 6.85
CA GLY A 205 -8.78 -8.97 7.23
C GLY A 205 -9.37 -8.61 8.60
N ASN A 206 -10.62 -9.04 8.79
CA ASN A 206 -11.36 -8.89 10.03
C ASN A 206 -11.57 -10.27 10.67
N PRO A 207 -11.06 -10.54 11.89
CA PRO A 207 -11.23 -11.84 12.56
C PRO A 207 -12.71 -12.19 12.80
N GLN A 208 -13.60 -11.20 12.93
CA GLN A 208 -15.04 -11.42 13.13
C GLN A 208 -15.73 -12.06 11.92
N GLN A 209 -15.11 -12.03 10.74
CA GLN A 209 -15.65 -12.65 9.52
C GLN A 209 -15.17 -14.10 9.32
N GLY A 210 -14.45 -14.68 10.29
CA GLY A 210 -14.00 -16.07 10.25
C GLY A 210 -12.93 -16.36 9.19
N ARG A 211 -12.29 -15.33 8.62
CA ARG A 211 -11.18 -15.47 7.66
C ARG A 211 -9.84 -15.40 8.36
N ALA A 212 -8.81 -15.95 7.71
CA ALA A 212 -7.43 -15.74 8.14
C ALA A 212 -7.10 -14.24 8.13
N VAL A 213 -6.37 -13.81 9.16
CA VAL A 213 -5.83 -12.47 9.29
C VAL A 213 -4.34 -12.52 9.00
N PHE A 214 -3.84 -11.57 8.21
CA PHE A 214 -2.41 -11.42 7.96
C PHE A 214 -1.91 -10.17 8.66
N VAL A 215 -0.78 -10.29 9.33
CA VAL A 215 -0.14 -9.20 10.06
C VAL A 215 1.24 -8.99 9.46
N TYR A 216 1.49 -7.76 9.04
CA TYR A 216 2.79 -7.29 8.57
C TYR A 216 3.32 -6.34 9.62
N LEU A 217 4.42 -6.71 10.25
CA LEU A 217 5.05 -5.95 11.33
C LEU A 217 6.41 -5.46 10.87
N PHE A 218 6.70 -4.19 11.11
CA PHE A 218 7.97 -3.54 10.86
C PHE A 218 8.54 -3.07 12.19
N ASP A 219 9.72 -3.58 12.57
CA ASP A 219 10.42 -3.07 13.74
C ASP A 219 11.00 -1.67 13.49
N MET A 220 11.59 -1.06 14.52
CA MET A 220 12.19 0.27 14.38
C MET A 220 13.46 0.30 13.50
N SER A 221 14.04 -0.86 13.21
CA SER A 221 15.10 -1.03 12.19
C SER A 221 14.52 -1.35 10.81
N ASP A 222 13.20 -1.24 10.65
CA ASP A 222 12.45 -1.40 9.40
C ASP A 222 12.49 -2.82 8.81
N ARG A 223 12.78 -3.83 9.65
CA ARG A 223 12.71 -5.24 9.26
C ARG A 223 11.27 -5.73 9.26
N LEU A 224 10.89 -6.44 8.20
CA LEU A 224 9.55 -6.98 8.00
C LEU A 224 9.39 -8.39 8.59
N TYR A 225 8.32 -8.59 9.35
CA TYR A 225 7.82 -9.87 9.86
C TYR A 225 6.42 -10.10 9.31
N ARG A 226 6.17 -11.27 8.74
CA ARG A 226 4.86 -11.65 8.17
C ARG A 226 4.27 -12.77 9.01
N ILE A 227 3.08 -12.54 9.56
CA ILE A 227 2.39 -13.48 10.44
C ILE A 227 1.01 -13.77 9.85
N LYS A 228 0.65 -15.05 9.71
CA LYS A 228 -0.71 -15.49 9.37
C LYS A 228 -1.38 -16.03 10.62
N LEU A 229 -2.56 -15.52 10.92
CA LEU A 229 -3.38 -15.87 12.08
C LEU A 229 -4.67 -16.50 11.56
N SER A 230 -4.98 -17.72 11.99
CA SER A 230 -6.21 -18.41 11.57
C SER A 230 -7.11 -18.63 12.78
N ALA A 231 -8.39 -18.26 12.65
CA ALA A 231 -9.42 -18.44 13.67
C ALA A 231 -9.17 -17.79 15.05
N LEU A 232 -8.18 -16.89 15.16
CA LEU A 232 -8.00 -16.05 16.34
C LEU A 232 -9.03 -14.91 16.34
N ASP A 233 -9.57 -14.58 17.52
CA ASP A 233 -10.40 -13.40 17.70
C ASP A 233 -9.56 -12.12 17.85
N GLN A 234 -10.21 -10.95 17.84
CA GLN A 234 -9.48 -9.68 17.88
C GLN A 234 -8.73 -9.45 19.21
N LYS A 235 -9.21 -10.00 20.32
CA LYS A 235 -8.53 -9.88 21.63
C LYS A 235 -7.28 -10.74 21.67
N GLU A 236 -7.35 -11.95 21.12
CA GLU A 236 -6.20 -12.85 20.99
C GLU A 236 -5.12 -12.25 20.08
N ILE A 237 -5.53 -11.62 18.97
CA ILE A 237 -4.61 -10.89 18.08
C ILE A 237 -3.96 -9.71 18.82
N ASP A 238 -4.72 -8.98 19.63
CA ASP A 238 -4.19 -7.84 20.38
C ASP A 238 -3.22 -8.26 21.47
N LEU A 239 -3.48 -9.36 22.18
CA LEU A 239 -2.51 -9.92 23.12
C LEU A 239 -1.21 -10.31 22.41
N LEU A 240 -1.32 -10.96 21.25
CA LEU A 240 -0.15 -11.31 20.44
C LEU A 240 0.64 -10.07 20.08
N LEU A 241 0.00 -9.03 19.53
CA LEU A 241 0.68 -7.80 19.14
C LEU A 241 1.27 -7.06 20.34
N ALA A 242 0.53 -6.93 21.45
CA ALA A 242 0.98 -6.25 22.67
C ALA A 242 2.17 -6.95 23.34
N SER A 243 2.31 -8.28 23.17
CA SER A 243 3.41 -9.06 23.73
C SER A 243 4.61 -9.21 22.79
N VAL A 244 4.58 -8.65 21.58
CA VAL A 244 5.70 -8.77 20.64
C VAL A 244 6.97 -8.13 21.22
N VAL A 245 8.03 -8.94 21.26
CA VAL A 245 9.39 -8.52 21.55
C VAL A 245 10.31 -9.00 20.43
N ILE A 246 11.08 -8.08 19.87
CA ILE A 246 12.03 -8.35 18.79
C ILE A 246 13.43 -8.16 19.33
N THR A 247 14.19 -9.24 19.37
CA THR A 247 15.58 -9.19 19.84
C THR A 247 16.49 -8.83 18.66
N PRO A 248 17.52 -7.98 18.83
CA PRO A 248 18.55 -7.79 17.81
C PRO A 248 19.21 -9.13 17.47
N ARG A 249 19.54 -9.37 16.19
CA ARG A 249 20.48 -10.43 15.84
C ARG A 249 21.86 -9.96 16.32
N GLY A 250 22.52 -10.78 17.14
CA GLY A 250 23.93 -10.59 17.51
C GLY A 250 24.86 -10.90 16.36
#